data_AF-A0A951UDM6-F1
#
_entry.id   AF-A0A951UDM6-F1
#
_cell.length_a   1.000
_cell.length_b   1.000
_cell.length_c   1.000
_cell.angle_alpha   90.00
_cell.angle_beta   90.00
_cell.angle_gamma   90.00
#
_symmetry.space_group_name_H-M   'P 1'
#
loop_
_entity.id
_entity.type
_entity.pdbx_description
1 polymer ?
#
loop_
_entity_poly.entity_id
_entity_poly.type
_entity_poly.pdbx_seq_one_letter_code
_entity_poly.pdbx_strand_id
1 'polypeptide(L)'
;MESINTLSAWLSDAGLDKSAIAQWKFNALAKKFPDLADIIEDAKKLIGKSAPVPEVGMSVSEVAQRLTSLLGHQIKPAQVNQALVELGFQVRPDNGKRIWQLTESGKEYGFSRLATSKTNDWSGPQVSWGEAVIPVLIDYFESTADSSSKEQASRHSLDKTVVTQEDASNSSPPPDSIPARSPQSEPESKNWMLTERIKALKKKVTASQRLHIEMEAAEAYKERHGKPPAKEQIKGKYCDVYPSADLDLLDEALGRVLKRYAKSSL
;
A
#
# COMPACT_ATOMS: atom_id res chain seq x y z
N MET A 1 -35.11 4.34 15.68
CA MET A 1 -34.61 2.95 15.77
C MET A 1 -34.35 2.38 14.37
N GLU A 2 -35.24 2.60 13.39
CA GLU A 2 -35.05 2.16 12.00
C GLU A 2 -33.68 2.50 11.40
N SER A 3 -33.20 3.74 11.54
CA SER A 3 -31.91 4.15 10.95
C SER A 3 -30.71 3.35 11.47
N ILE A 4 -30.70 2.95 12.75
CA ILE A 4 -29.62 2.12 13.33
C ILE A 4 -29.70 0.69 12.79
N ASN A 5 -30.91 0.17 12.58
CA ASN A 5 -31.12 -1.15 12.01
C ASN A 5 -30.73 -1.21 10.54
N THR A 6 -31.10 -0.21 9.74
CA THR A 6 -30.67 -0.09 8.34
C THR A 6 -29.15 -0.01 8.21
N LEU A 7 -28.50 0.85 9.01
CA LEU A 7 -27.04 0.96 9.02
C LEU A 7 -26.37 -0.33 9.48
N SER A 8 -26.97 -1.06 10.41
CA SER A 8 -26.41 -2.35 10.84
C SER A 8 -26.52 -3.44 9.78
N ALA A 9 -27.55 -3.41 8.93
CA ALA A 9 -27.64 -4.30 7.78
C ALA A 9 -26.49 -4.02 6.81
N TRP A 10 -26.20 -2.74 6.52
CA TRP A 10 -25.07 -2.37 5.67
C TRP A 10 -23.71 -2.76 6.27
N LEU A 11 -23.55 -2.70 7.60
CA LEU A 11 -22.33 -3.18 8.26
C LEU A 11 -22.21 -4.70 8.16
N SER A 12 -23.33 -5.43 8.26
CA SER A 12 -23.37 -6.87 8.02
C SER A 12 -23.00 -7.22 6.58
N ASP A 13 -23.53 -6.49 5.60
CA ASP A 13 -23.20 -6.65 4.17
C ASP A 13 -21.74 -6.28 3.88
N ALA A 14 -21.17 -5.35 4.65
CA ALA A 14 -19.75 -5.04 4.63
C ALA A 14 -18.86 -6.10 5.28
N GLY A 15 -19.45 -7.20 5.77
CA GLY A 15 -18.77 -8.36 6.34
C GLY A 15 -18.34 -8.18 7.79
N LEU A 16 -18.87 -7.18 8.50
CA LEU A 16 -18.56 -6.98 9.92
C LEU A 16 -19.22 -8.08 10.76
N ASP A 17 -18.53 -8.56 11.79
CA ASP A 17 -19.07 -9.62 12.64
C ASP A 17 -20.24 -9.12 13.51
N LYS A 18 -21.11 -10.04 13.94
CA LYS A 18 -22.32 -9.71 14.72
C LYS A 18 -21.99 -9.01 16.05
N SER A 19 -20.87 -9.35 16.69
CA SER A 19 -20.41 -8.73 17.93
C SER A 19 -19.90 -7.30 17.70
N ALA A 20 -19.13 -7.03 16.64
CA ALA A 20 -18.73 -5.68 16.25
C ALA A 20 -19.95 -4.81 15.88
N ILE A 21 -20.93 -5.37 15.17
CA ILE A 21 -22.18 -4.67 14.87
C ILE A 21 -22.94 -4.33 16.16
N ALA A 22 -23.01 -5.25 17.11
CA ALA A 22 -23.65 -5.01 18.40
C ALA A 22 -22.93 -3.92 19.21
N GLN A 23 -21.60 -3.95 19.28
CA GLN A 23 -20.80 -2.90 19.93
C GLN A 23 -21.01 -1.53 19.26
N TRP A 24 -21.03 -1.49 17.92
CA TRP A 24 -21.33 -0.26 17.19
C TRP A 24 -22.74 0.26 17.50
N LYS A 25 -23.76 -0.61 17.52
CA LYS A 25 -25.13 -0.23 17.89
C LYS A 25 -25.18 0.38 19.29
N PHE A 26 -24.49 -0.20 20.26
CA PHE A 26 -24.42 0.35 21.61
C PHE A 26 -23.76 1.72 21.64
N ASN A 27 -22.63 1.91 20.94
CA ASN A 27 -21.99 3.22 20.85
C ASN A 27 -22.91 4.27 20.19
N ALA A 28 -23.65 3.87 19.14
CA ALA A 28 -24.62 4.73 18.48
C ALA A 28 -25.81 5.08 19.40
N LEU A 29 -26.26 4.14 20.22
CA LEU A 29 -27.33 4.35 21.20
C LEU A 29 -26.87 5.25 22.35
N ALA A 30 -25.67 5.04 22.90
CA ALA A 30 -25.11 5.88 23.96
C ALA A 30 -24.96 7.35 23.52
N LYS A 31 -24.62 7.57 22.24
CA LYS A 31 -24.57 8.93 21.66
C LYS A 31 -25.95 9.57 21.52
N LYS A 32 -27.00 8.79 21.28
CA LYS A 32 -28.39 9.29 21.15
C LYS A 32 -29.10 9.44 22.49
N PHE A 33 -28.74 8.62 23.46
CA PHE A 33 -29.35 8.58 24.80
C PHE A 33 -28.24 8.61 25.85
N PRO A 34 -27.67 9.80 26.14
CA PRO A 34 -26.58 9.94 27.11
C PRO A 34 -26.97 9.44 28.51
N ASP A 35 -28.24 9.59 28.87
CA ASP A 35 -28.79 9.16 30.17
C ASP A 35 -28.73 7.63 30.38
N LEU A 36 -28.58 6.86 29.29
CA LEU A 36 -28.45 5.40 29.32
C LEU A 36 -27.00 4.93 29.13
N ALA A 37 -26.03 5.84 29.06
CA ALA A 37 -24.64 5.50 28.74
C ALA A 37 -24.04 4.45 29.70
N ASP A 38 -24.30 4.58 31.00
CA ASP A 38 -23.77 3.66 32.01
C ASP A 38 -24.35 2.24 31.85
N ILE A 39 -25.67 2.14 31.62
CA ILE A 39 -26.36 0.86 31.38
C ILE A 39 -25.88 0.22 30.07
N ILE A 40 -25.60 1.04 29.05
CA ILE A 40 -25.08 0.60 27.77
C ILE A 40 -23.64 0.07 27.90
N GLU A 41 -22.79 0.70 28.72
CA GLU A 41 -21.45 0.19 29.02
C GLU A 41 -21.50 -1.16 29.75
N ASP A 42 -22.43 -1.35 30.68
CA ASP A 42 -22.59 -2.64 31.36
C ASP A 42 -23.13 -3.72 30.41
N ALA A 43 -24.05 -3.38 29.51
CA ALA A 43 -24.48 -4.29 28.44
C ALA A 43 -23.34 -4.66 27.49
N LYS A 44 -22.46 -3.71 27.15
CA LYS A 44 -21.25 -3.97 26.33
C LYS A 44 -20.30 -4.94 27.03
N LYS A 45 -20.08 -4.80 28.35
CA LYS A 45 -19.26 -5.74 29.14
C LYS A 45 -19.86 -7.14 29.14
N LEU A 46 -21.18 -7.27 29.16
CA LEU A 46 -21.86 -8.58 29.11
C LEU A 46 -21.72 -9.24 27.75
N ILE A 47 -21.88 -8.50 26.64
CA ILE A 47 -21.61 -9.03 25.30
C ILE A 47 -20.14 -9.45 25.15
N GLY A 48 -19.21 -8.65 25.67
CA GLY A 48 -17.77 -8.98 25.64
C GLY A 48 -17.40 -10.21 26.48
N LYS A 49 -18.24 -10.60 27.44
CA LYS A 49 -18.07 -11.83 28.24
C LYS A 49 -18.75 -13.05 27.62
N SER A 50 -19.83 -12.88 26.86
CA SER A 50 -20.59 -13.97 26.24
C SER A 50 -20.15 -14.29 24.81
N ALA A 51 -19.58 -13.32 24.09
CA ALA A 51 -18.90 -13.58 22.83
C ALA A 51 -17.52 -14.17 23.16
N PRO A 52 -17.07 -15.26 22.50
CA PRO A 52 -15.70 -15.70 22.62
C PRO A 52 -14.82 -14.48 22.32
N VAL A 53 -13.88 -14.17 23.23
CA VAL A 53 -12.87 -13.14 22.99
C VAL A 53 -12.31 -13.47 21.62
N PRO A 54 -12.45 -12.58 20.61
CA PRO A 54 -11.86 -12.87 19.32
C PRO A 54 -10.38 -13.10 19.61
N GLU A 55 -9.90 -14.31 19.27
CA GLU A 55 -8.47 -14.60 19.22
C GLU A 55 -7.81 -13.37 18.63
N VAL A 56 -6.77 -12.84 19.31
CA VAL A 56 -6.14 -11.58 18.91
C VAL A 56 -5.69 -11.71 17.47
N GLY A 57 -6.54 -11.25 16.56
CA GLY A 57 -6.38 -11.52 15.15
C GLY A 57 -5.20 -10.72 14.65
N MET A 58 -4.32 -11.41 13.94
CA MET A 58 -3.12 -10.83 13.35
C MET A 58 -3.50 -10.05 12.09
N SER A 59 -2.95 -8.86 11.97
CA SER A 59 -2.90 -8.14 10.70
C SER A 59 -2.01 -8.88 9.71
N VAL A 60 -2.19 -8.60 8.42
CA VAL A 60 -1.35 -9.18 7.36
C VAL A 60 0.15 -8.89 7.57
N SER A 61 0.48 -7.75 8.18
CA SER A 61 1.87 -7.43 8.53
C SER A 61 2.43 -8.34 9.62
N GLU A 62 1.64 -8.64 10.64
CA GLU A 62 2.02 -9.56 11.72
C GLU A 62 2.11 -11.00 11.20
N VAL A 63 1.17 -11.41 10.34
CA VAL A 63 1.23 -12.71 9.64
C VAL A 63 2.52 -12.82 8.82
N ALA A 64 2.86 -11.79 8.03
CA ALA A 64 4.08 -11.78 7.23
C ALA A 64 5.36 -11.87 8.09
N GLN A 65 5.39 -11.17 9.23
CA GLN A 65 6.49 -11.26 10.18
C GLN A 65 6.62 -12.67 10.75
N ARG A 66 5.50 -13.31 11.12
CA ARG A 66 5.50 -14.67 11.67
C ARG A 66 5.94 -15.70 10.64
N LEU A 67 5.45 -15.60 9.40
CA LEU A 67 5.90 -16.45 8.29
C LEU A 67 7.38 -16.26 7.98
N THR A 68 7.88 -15.02 8.02
CA THR A 68 9.32 -14.74 7.84
C THR A 68 10.17 -15.43 8.89
N SER A 69 9.73 -15.43 10.15
CA SER A 69 10.42 -16.13 11.23
C SER A 69 10.41 -17.65 11.07
N LEU A 70 9.32 -18.22 10.55
CA LEU A 70 9.18 -19.68 10.40
C LEU A 70 9.90 -20.22 9.15
N LEU A 71 9.80 -19.52 8.03
CA LEU A 71 10.37 -19.95 6.74
C LEU A 71 11.81 -19.46 6.51
N GLY A 72 12.38 -18.68 7.43
CA GLY A 72 13.78 -18.23 7.36
C GLY A 72 14.11 -17.26 6.22
N HIS A 73 13.12 -16.73 5.51
CA HIS A 73 13.30 -15.78 4.40
C HIS A 73 12.23 -14.69 4.45
N GLN A 74 12.55 -13.51 3.89
CA GLN A 74 11.71 -12.33 4.06
C GLN A 74 10.43 -12.39 3.22
N ILE A 75 9.28 -12.47 3.89
CA ILE A 75 7.96 -12.41 3.27
C ILE A 75 7.37 -11.02 3.49
N LYS A 76 6.97 -10.37 2.39
CA LYS A 76 6.34 -9.05 2.42
C LYS A 76 4.83 -9.18 2.65
N PRO A 77 4.18 -8.23 3.35
CA PRO A 77 2.73 -8.23 3.53
C PRO A 77 1.93 -8.26 2.21
N ALA A 78 2.50 -7.72 1.13
CA ALA A 78 1.90 -7.80 -0.20
C ALA A 78 1.85 -9.23 -0.75
N GLN A 79 2.88 -10.05 -0.49
CA GLN A 79 2.92 -11.46 -0.91
C GLN A 79 1.89 -12.29 -0.13
N VAL A 80 1.75 -12.03 1.17
CA VAL A 80 0.70 -12.66 1.98
C VAL A 80 -0.69 -12.31 1.45
N ASN A 81 -0.94 -11.03 1.12
CA ASN A 81 -2.23 -10.65 0.53
C ASN A 81 -2.51 -11.36 -0.79
N GLN A 82 -1.48 -11.51 -1.63
CA GLN A 82 -1.61 -12.22 -2.90
C GLN A 82 -1.94 -13.71 -2.66
N ALA A 83 -1.21 -14.38 -1.76
CA ALA A 83 -1.46 -15.78 -1.39
C ALA A 83 -2.90 -15.97 -0.87
N LEU A 84 -3.37 -15.08 0.01
CA LEU A 84 -4.73 -15.14 0.55
C LEU A 84 -5.81 -14.92 -0.53
N VAL A 85 -5.52 -14.16 -1.59
CA VAL A 85 -6.42 -14.00 -2.74
C VAL A 85 -6.42 -15.28 -3.59
N GLU A 86 -5.24 -15.86 -3.84
CA GLU A 86 -5.10 -17.09 -4.65
C GLU A 86 -5.70 -18.32 -3.96
N LEU A 87 -5.58 -18.41 -2.62
CA LEU A 87 -6.27 -19.39 -1.79
C LEU A 87 -7.79 -19.12 -1.68
N GLY A 88 -8.25 -17.99 -2.22
CA GLY A 88 -9.67 -17.61 -2.22
C GLY A 88 -10.20 -17.23 -0.85
N PHE A 89 -9.35 -16.86 0.11
CA PHE A 89 -9.75 -16.46 1.48
C PHE A 89 -10.11 -14.99 1.59
N GLN A 90 -9.60 -14.15 0.68
CA GLN A 90 -9.96 -12.74 0.64
C GLN A 90 -10.19 -12.25 -0.78
N VAL A 91 -11.02 -11.22 -0.89
CA VAL A 91 -11.29 -10.53 -2.13
C VAL A 91 -11.16 -9.03 -1.92
N ARG A 92 -10.73 -8.35 -2.98
CA ARG A 92 -10.82 -6.90 -3.07
C ARG A 92 -12.06 -6.56 -3.90
N PRO A 93 -13.13 -6.01 -3.29
CA PRO A 93 -14.29 -5.58 -4.04
C PRO A 93 -13.89 -4.42 -4.97
N ASP A 94 -14.44 -4.42 -6.18
CA ASP A 94 -14.12 -3.43 -7.22
C ASP A 94 -14.89 -2.10 -7.05
N ASN A 95 -15.42 -1.87 -5.84
CA ASN A 95 -16.26 -0.73 -5.47
C ASN A 95 -15.47 0.57 -5.22
N GLY A 96 -14.27 0.69 -5.79
CA GLY A 96 -13.35 1.81 -5.60
C GLY A 96 -12.75 1.94 -4.19
N LYS A 97 -13.17 1.10 -3.23
CA LYS A 97 -12.63 1.10 -1.86
C LYS A 97 -11.43 0.15 -1.78
N ARG A 98 -10.37 0.59 -1.10
CA ARG A 98 -9.15 -0.21 -0.86
C ARG A 98 -9.28 -1.05 0.40
N ILE A 99 -10.40 -1.74 0.57
CA ILE A 99 -10.70 -2.50 1.78
C ILE A 99 -10.82 -3.96 1.41
N TRP A 100 -10.03 -4.82 2.05
CA TRP A 100 -10.13 -6.27 1.89
C TRP A 100 -11.39 -6.81 2.56
N GLN A 101 -12.01 -7.82 1.95
CA GLN A 101 -13.15 -8.53 2.50
C GLN A 101 -12.86 -10.02 2.54
N LEU A 102 -13.38 -10.69 3.57
CA LEU A 102 -13.30 -12.14 3.70
C LEU A 102 -14.32 -12.80 2.78
N THR A 103 -13.90 -13.87 2.12
CA THR A 103 -14.80 -14.80 1.42
C THR A 103 -15.45 -15.76 2.42
N GLU A 104 -16.31 -16.67 1.95
CA GLU A 104 -16.89 -17.70 2.83
C GLU A 104 -15.83 -18.64 3.41
N SER A 105 -14.87 -19.10 2.60
CA SER A 105 -13.73 -19.91 3.05
C SER A 105 -12.80 -19.13 3.96
N GLY A 106 -12.58 -17.84 3.71
CA GLY A 106 -11.75 -16.99 4.56
C GLY A 106 -12.26 -16.83 5.98
N LYS A 107 -13.59 -16.90 6.20
CA LYS A 107 -14.20 -16.77 7.53
C LYS A 107 -13.83 -17.91 8.49
N GLU A 108 -13.35 -19.02 7.97
CA GLU A 108 -12.84 -20.12 8.79
C GLU A 108 -11.51 -19.75 9.47
N TYR A 109 -10.69 -18.92 8.80
CA TYR A 109 -9.34 -18.57 9.25
C TYR A 109 -9.20 -17.13 9.73
N GLY A 110 -10.23 -16.31 9.56
CA GLY A 110 -10.18 -14.89 9.86
C GLY A 110 -11.54 -14.27 10.13
N PHE A 111 -11.51 -13.05 10.63
CA PHE A 111 -12.70 -12.26 10.94
C PHE A 111 -12.47 -10.78 10.60
N SER A 112 -13.55 -10.06 10.31
CA SER A 112 -13.52 -8.63 10.06
C SER A 112 -13.85 -7.87 11.33
N ARG A 113 -12.94 -7.01 11.77
CA ARG A 113 -13.14 -6.12 12.92
C ARG A 113 -13.27 -4.67 12.47
N LEU A 114 -13.97 -3.86 13.25
CA LEU A 114 -13.95 -2.42 13.04
C LEU A 114 -12.61 -1.85 13.54
N ALA A 115 -11.75 -1.46 12.62
CA ALA A 115 -10.52 -0.76 12.95
C ALA A 115 -10.79 0.74 12.97
N THR A 116 -10.37 1.39 14.05
CA THR A 116 -10.31 2.83 14.18
C THR A 116 -8.86 3.23 14.28
N SER A 117 -8.42 4.13 13.41
CA SER A 117 -7.08 4.67 13.53
C SER A 117 -6.99 5.64 14.70
N LYS A 118 -5.85 5.64 15.40
CA LYS A 118 -5.55 6.61 16.47
C LYS A 118 -5.04 7.94 15.92
N THR A 119 -4.59 7.96 14.66
CA THR A 119 -3.88 9.09 14.05
C THR A 119 -4.66 9.78 12.94
N ASN A 120 -5.74 9.17 12.45
CA ASN A 120 -6.68 9.80 11.52
C ASN A 120 -8.10 9.37 11.87
N ASP A 121 -9.11 10.15 11.44
CA ASP A 121 -10.53 9.83 11.67
C ASP A 121 -11.03 8.65 10.80
N TRP A 122 -10.11 7.84 10.28
CA TRP A 122 -10.47 6.66 9.52
C TRP A 122 -10.98 5.58 10.45
N SER A 123 -12.20 5.12 10.15
CA SER A 123 -12.77 3.91 10.71
C SER A 123 -13.30 3.04 9.58
N GLY A 124 -13.03 1.75 9.65
CA GLY A 124 -13.44 0.83 8.60
C GLY A 124 -13.26 -0.63 8.97
N PRO A 125 -13.92 -1.53 8.22
CA PRO A 125 -13.69 -2.96 8.37
C PRO A 125 -12.23 -3.29 8.04
N GLN A 126 -11.60 -4.05 8.92
CA GLN A 126 -10.25 -4.57 8.75
C GLN A 126 -10.29 -6.08 8.96
N VAL A 127 -9.84 -6.82 7.95
CA VAL A 127 -9.63 -8.26 8.04
C VAL A 127 -8.48 -8.56 8.99
N SER A 128 -8.72 -9.47 9.92
CA SER A 128 -7.74 -10.01 10.86
C SER A 128 -7.75 -11.53 10.79
N TRP A 129 -6.59 -12.15 10.94
CA TRP A 129 -6.39 -13.58 10.72
C TRP A 129 -6.05 -14.30 12.03
N GLY A 130 -6.63 -15.47 12.26
CA GLY A 130 -6.29 -16.35 13.37
C GLY A 130 -4.98 -17.12 13.12
N GLU A 131 -4.47 -17.82 14.13
CA GLU A 131 -3.24 -18.62 13.97
C GLU A 131 -3.40 -19.78 12.99
N ALA A 132 -4.62 -20.28 12.82
CA ALA A 132 -4.93 -21.38 11.90
C ALA A 132 -4.59 -21.09 10.43
N VAL A 133 -4.46 -19.81 10.03
CA VAL A 133 -4.06 -19.46 8.65
C VAL A 133 -2.59 -19.73 8.37
N ILE A 134 -1.74 -19.74 9.41
CA ILE A 134 -0.29 -19.85 9.29
C ILE A 134 0.15 -21.15 8.61
N PRO A 135 -0.28 -22.35 9.03
CA PRO A 135 0.12 -23.59 8.36
C PRO A 135 -0.29 -23.62 6.89
N VAL A 136 -1.49 -23.15 6.55
CA VAL A 136 -1.96 -23.09 5.15
C VAL A 136 -1.06 -22.19 4.28
N LEU A 137 -0.63 -21.06 4.84
CA LEU A 137 0.27 -20.14 4.13
C LEU A 137 1.70 -20.70 4.01
N ILE A 138 2.18 -21.46 5.01
CA ILE A 138 3.47 -22.17 4.92
C ILE A 138 3.44 -23.14 3.75
N ASP A 139 2.44 -24.02 3.69
CA ASP A 139 2.29 -25.01 2.62
C ASP A 139 2.26 -24.35 1.23
N TYR A 140 1.56 -23.22 1.10
CA TYR A 140 1.52 -22.45 -0.14
C TYR A 140 2.90 -21.88 -0.54
N PHE A 141 3.63 -21.27 0.39
CA PHE A 141 4.94 -20.68 0.09
C PHE A 141 6.02 -21.73 -0.19
N GLU A 142 5.96 -22.89 0.46
CA GLU A 142 6.86 -24.01 0.18
C GLU A 142 6.55 -24.64 -1.20
N SER A 143 5.28 -24.86 -1.51
CA SER A 143 4.85 -25.43 -2.81
C SER A 143 5.22 -24.56 -4.01
N THR A 144 5.19 -23.23 -3.83
CA THR A 144 5.56 -22.27 -4.89
C THR A 144 7.08 -22.17 -5.08
N ALA A 145 7.87 -22.35 -4.03
CA ALA A 145 9.33 -22.41 -4.12
C ALA A 145 9.81 -23.65 -4.91
N ASP A 146 9.18 -24.80 -4.69
CA ASP A 146 9.51 -26.04 -5.41
C ASP A 146 9.14 -26.00 -6.90
N SER A 147 8.04 -25.32 -7.23
CA SER A 147 7.58 -25.17 -8.62
C SER A 147 8.49 -24.24 -9.43
N SER A 148 9.00 -23.18 -8.80
CA SER A 148 9.93 -22.22 -9.42
C SER A 148 11.29 -22.82 -9.79
N SER A 149 11.70 -23.88 -9.07
CA SER A 149 12.96 -24.58 -9.29
C SER A 149 12.93 -25.55 -10.48
N LYS A 150 11.74 -26.00 -10.90
CA LYS A 150 11.60 -26.97 -12.02
C LYS A 150 11.49 -26.32 -13.40
N GLU A 151 11.01 -25.07 -13.49
CA GLU A 151 10.87 -24.39 -14.79
C GLU A 151 12.19 -23.81 -15.34
N GLN A 152 13.19 -23.54 -14.50
CA GLN A 152 14.50 -23.08 -14.97
C GLN A 152 15.39 -24.20 -15.53
N ALA A 153 15.14 -25.46 -15.18
CA ALA A 153 15.90 -26.60 -15.71
C ALA A 153 15.51 -27.02 -17.14
N SER A 154 14.33 -26.60 -17.63
CA SER A 154 13.84 -27.01 -18.96
C SER A 154 14.17 -26.05 -20.11
N ARG A 155 14.85 -24.93 -19.84
CA ARG A 155 15.19 -23.90 -20.86
C ARG A 155 16.68 -23.79 -21.21
N HIS A 156 17.53 -24.67 -20.66
CA HIS A 156 18.97 -24.73 -21.00
C HIS A 156 19.36 -26.10 -21.59
N SER A 157 18.77 -26.43 -22.73
CA SER A 157 19.34 -27.39 -23.67
C SER A 157 18.82 -27.08 -25.06
N LEU A 158 19.75 -26.97 -26.02
CA LEU A 158 19.62 -26.39 -27.38
C LEU A 158 19.78 -24.86 -27.33
N ASP A 159 20.83 -24.23 -27.85
CA ASP A 159 21.68 -24.59 -28.97
C ASP A 159 23.07 -23.95 -28.81
N LYS A 160 24.10 -24.72 -29.12
CA LYS A 160 25.51 -24.35 -29.02
C LYS A 160 26.01 -24.21 -30.44
N THR A 161 26.13 -22.98 -30.95
CA THR A 161 26.96 -22.71 -32.13
C THR A 161 27.97 -21.62 -31.83
N VAL A 162 29.22 -22.05 -31.88
CA VAL A 162 30.47 -21.34 -31.71
C VAL A 162 30.73 -20.44 -32.92
N VAL A 163 31.10 -19.17 -32.70
CA VAL A 163 32.10 -18.47 -33.53
C VAL A 163 32.93 -17.55 -32.63
N THR A 164 34.21 -17.86 -32.56
CA THR A 164 35.31 -17.12 -31.96
C THR A 164 35.74 -15.97 -32.88
N GLN A 165 36.10 -14.82 -32.33
CA GLN A 165 37.15 -14.00 -32.93
C GLN A 165 37.91 -13.23 -31.85
N GLU A 166 39.20 -13.53 -31.79
CA GLU A 166 40.22 -12.98 -30.91
C GLU A 166 40.78 -11.65 -31.44
N ASP A 167 41.44 -10.94 -30.52
CA ASP A 167 42.61 -10.07 -30.65
C ASP A 167 42.38 -8.67 -30.09
N ALA A 168 43.27 -8.03 -29.32
CA ALA A 168 44.38 -8.41 -28.45
C ALA A 168 44.88 -7.07 -27.87
N SER A 169 45.55 -7.12 -26.71
CA SER A 169 46.57 -6.14 -26.27
C SER A 169 46.10 -4.73 -25.83
N ASN A 170 46.57 -4.10 -24.76
CA ASN A 170 47.61 -4.41 -23.77
C ASN A 170 47.52 -3.38 -22.61
N SER A 171 48.22 -3.68 -21.51
CA SER A 171 48.85 -2.75 -20.55
C SER A 171 48.05 -2.17 -19.38
N SER A 172 48.29 -2.73 -18.18
CA SER A 172 48.46 -1.97 -16.92
C SER A 172 49.93 -1.51 -16.80
N PRO A 173 50.36 -0.52 -15.96
CA PRO A 173 50.36 -0.63 -14.48
C PRO A 173 50.22 0.76 -13.74
N PRO A 174 50.71 1.01 -12.48
CA PRO A 174 49.91 1.19 -11.25
C PRO A 174 50.12 2.58 -10.57
N PRO A 175 50.18 2.72 -9.21
CA PRO A 175 49.14 3.15 -8.28
C PRO A 175 49.35 4.57 -7.69
N ASP A 176 48.48 4.94 -6.74
CA ASP A 176 48.52 6.11 -5.83
C ASP A 176 48.19 7.48 -6.42
N SER A 177 47.01 8.00 -6.03
CA SER A 177 46.85 9.32 -5.39
C SER A 177 45.37 9.59 -5.08
N ILE A 178 45.04 9.71 -3.79
CA ILE A 178 43.81 10.33 -3.30
C ILE A 178 43.88 11.84 -3.63
N PRO A 179 42.80 12.46 -4.12
CA PRO A 179 42.34 13.65 -3.39
C PRO A 179 40.82 13.75 -3.26
N ALA A 180 40.41 14.13 -2.05
CA ALA A 180 39.33 15.05 -1.72
C ALA A 180 37.95 14.86 -2.40
N ARG A 181 37.01 14.39 -1.57
CA ARG A 181 35.56 14.42 -1.79
C ARG A 181 35.06 15.87 -1.90
N SER A 182 34.85 16.36 -3.12
CA SER A 182 34.05 17.55 -3.42
C SER A 182 32.56 17.22 -3.45
N PRO A 183 31.66 18.18 -3.13
CA PRO A 183 30.23 17.94 -3.03
C PRO A 183 29.66 17.57 -4.41
N GLN A 184 28.94 16.45 -4.47
CA GLN A 184 28.26 15.98 -5.67
C GLN A 184 27.27 17.05 -6.16
N SER A 185 27.62 17.75 -7.24
CA SER A 185 26.65 18.40 -8.11
C SER A 185 25.77 17.30 -8.69
N GLU A 186 24.46 17.37 -8.43
CA GLU A 186 23.49 16.43 -9.00
C GLU A 186 23.63 16.40 -10.53
N PRO A 187 23.58 15.22 -11.17
CA PRO A 187 23.62 15.16 -12.62
C PRO A 187 22.44 15.96 -13.16
N GLU A 188 22.71 16.89 -14.09
CA GLU A 188 21.69 17.64 -14.80
C GLU A 188 20.85 16.65 -15.63
N SER A 189 19.85 16.03 -14.98
CA SER A 189 18.91 15.19 -15.69
C SER A 189 18.23 16.06 -16.74
N LYS A 190 18.29 15.63 -18.00
CA LYS A 190 17.67 16.33 -19.14
C LYS A 190 16.15 16.45 -18.99
N ASN A 191 15.60 15.59 -18.15
CA ASN A 191 14.19 15.34 -17.92
C ASN A 191 13.95 15.22 -16.41
N TRP A 192 12.98 15.97 -15.91
CA TRP A 192 12.66 16.07 -14.49
C TRP A 192 11.26 15.57 -14.22
N MET A 193 11.12 14.77 -13.17
CA MET A 193 9.82 14.45 -12.60
C MET A 193 9.47 15.38 -11.44
N LEU A 194 8.16 15.53 -11.17
CA LEU A 194 7.69 16.29 -10.02
C LEU A 194 8.31 15.78 -8.70
N THR A 195 8.47 14.47 -8.51
CA THR A 195 9.07 13.91 -7.29
C THR A 195 10.52 14.31 -7.09
N GLU A 196 11.28 14.35 -8.18
CA GLU A 196 12.69 14.76 -8.14
C GLU A 196 12.76 16.25 -7.83
N ARG A 197 11.89 17.05 -8.46
CA ARG A 197 11.84 18.49 -8.22
C ARG A 197 11.44 18.84 -6.79
N ILE A 198 10.44 18.15 -6.22
CA ILE A 198 10.05 18.31 -4.80
C ILE A 198 11.25 18.00 -3.87
N LYS A 199 11.99 16.92 -4.17
CA LYS A 199 13.16 16.51 -3.39
C LYS A 199 14.29 17.53 -3.50
N ALA A 200 14.60 18.02 -4.70
CA ALA A 200 15.60 19.05 -4.95
C ALA A 200 15.28 20.36 -4.20
N LEU A 201 14.00 20.76 -4.18
CA LEU A 201 13.53 21.95 -3.46
C LEU A 201 13.33 21.74 -1.95
N LYS A 202 13.55 20.51 -1.44
CA LYS A 202 13.39 20.13 -0.03
C LYS A 202 12.01 20.51 0.55
N LYS A 203 10.95 20.48 -0.26
CA LYS A 203 9.58 20.78 0.20
C LYS A 203 8.85 19.53 0.65
N LYS A 204 8.00 19.65 1.66
CA LYS A 204 7.10 18.58 2.11
C LYS A 204 5.74 18.75 1.42
N VAL A 205 5.29 17.71 0.72
CA VAL A 205 4.05 17.72 -0.07
C VAL A 205 3.26 16.46 0.27
N THR A 206 1.95 16.60 0.54
CA THR A 206 1.05 15.46 0.79
C THR A 206 0.60 14.81 -0.51
N ALA A 207 0.00 13.61 -0.45
CA ALA A 207 -0.49 12.92 -1.65
C ALA A 207 -1.56 13.73 -2.43
N SER A 208 -2.45 14.42 -1.72
CA SER A 208 -3.50 15.25 -2.32
C SER A 208 -2.92 16.53 -2.96
N GLN A 209 -1.97 17.18 -2.28
CA GLN A 209 -1.25 18.33 -2.87
C GLN A 209 -0.48 17.92 -4.12
N ARG A 210 0.20 16.77 -4.08
CA ARG A 210 0.95 16.25 -5.21
C ARG A 210 0.06 16.06 -6.44
N LEU A 211 -1.12 15.46 -6.28
CA LEU A 211 -2.07 15.29 -7.39
C LEU A 211 -2.47 16.63 -8.02
N HIS A 212 -2.73 17.66 -7.19
CA HIS A 212 -3.10 18.98 -7.70
C HIS A 212 -1.92 19.66 -8.41
N ILE A 213 -0.69 19.47 -7.93
CA ILE A 213 0.51 19.99 -8.58
C ILE A 213 0.74 19.30 -9.93
N GLU A 214 0.58 17.98 -10.00
CA GLU A 214 0.71 17.23 -11.26
C GLU A 214 -0.30 17.72 -12.30
N MET A 215 -1.56 17.89 -11.89
CA MET A 215 -2.62 18.39 -12.76
C MET A 215 -2.34 19.80 -13.30
N GLU A 216 -1.94 20.74 -12.43
CA GLU A 216 -1.68 22.13 -12.84
C GLU A 216 -0.41 22.28 -13.66
N ALA A 217 0.64 21.53 -13.33
CA ALA A 217 1.85 21.52 -14.14
C ALA A 217 1.59 20.94 -15.54
N ALA A 218 0.79 19.88 -15.65
CA ALA A 218 0.43 19.29 -16.93
C ALA A 218 -0.44 20.23 -17.78
N GLU A 219 -1.37 20.96 -17.15
CA GLU A 219 -2.21 21.97 -17.81
C GLU A 219 -1.36 23.15 -18.30
N ALA A 220 -0.50 23.71 -17.46
CA ALA A 220 0.38 24.81 -17.83
C ALA A 220 1.38 24.40 -18.94
N TYR A 221 1.87 23.16 -18.91
CA TYR A 221 2.71 22.62 -19.97
C TYR A 221 1.94 22.50 -21.29
N LYS A 222 0.69 22.01 -21.23
CA LYS A 222 -0.19 21.91 -22.39
C LYS A 222 -0.54 23.28 -22.96
N GLU A 223 -0.72 24.30 -22.12
CA GLU A 223 -0.95 25.68 -22.55
C GLU A 223 0.27 26.25 -23.28
N ARG A 224 1.48 26.01 -22.77
CA ARG A 224 2.73 26.51 -23.38
C ARG A 224 3.10 25.80 -24.68
N HIS A 225 2.95 24.48 -24.73
CA HIS A 225 3.47 23.65 -25.83
C HIS A 225 2.39 23.08 -26.76
N GLY A 226 1.11 23.31 -26.45
CA GLY A 226 -0.04 22.78 -27.19
C GLY A 226 -0.27 21.27 -27.02
N LYS A 227 0.55 20.57 -26.22
CA LYS A 227 0.51 19.12 -26.02
C LYS A 227 0.82 18.75 -24.56
N PRO A 228 0.29 17.63 -24.04
CA PRO A 228 0.62 17.19 -22.68
C PRO A 228 2.10 16.81 -22.55
N PRO A 229 2.65 16.82 -21.31
CA PRO A 229 4.00 16.37 -21.05
C PRO A 229 4.19 14.89 -21.43
N ALA A 230 5.44 14.51 -21.72
CA ALA A 230 5.78 13.12 -22.03
C ALA A 230 5.59 12.24 -20.79
N LYS A 231 5.21 10.98 -20.99
CA LYS A 231 5.05 10.01 -19.91
C LYS A 231 6.16 8.98 -19.94
N GLU A 232 6.78 8.74 -18.78
CA GLU A 232 7.80 7.72 -18.61
C GLU A 232 7.34 6.68 -17.58
N GLN A 233 7.61 5.39 -17.85
CA GLN A 233 7.21 4.31 -16.97
C GLN A 233 8.33 3.99 -15.98
N ILE A 234 8.11 4.29 -14.71
CA ILE A 234 9.07 4.02 -13.63
C ILE A 234 8.41 3.08 -12.61
N LYS A 235 9.02 1.90 -12.44
CA LYS A 235 8.54 0.85 -11.52
C LYS A 235 7.06 0.51 -11.73
N GLY A 236 6.65 0.40 -13.00
CA GLY A 236 5.27 0.07 -13.39
C GLY A 236 4.26 1.22 -13.27
N LYS A 237 4.69 2.44 -12.96
CA LYS A 237 3.82 3.63 -12.91
C LYS A 237 4.23 4.63 -13.98
N TYR A 238 3.25 5.23 -14.64
CA TYR A 238 3.49 6.32 -15.59
C TYR A 238 3.56 7.66 -14.84
N CYS A 239 4.65 8.39 -15.05
CA CYS A 239 4.87 9.72 -14.50
C CYS A 239 5.04 10.73 -15.64
N ASP A 240 4.51 11.94 -15.46
CA ASP A 240 4.75 13.05 -16.38
C ASP A 240 6.17 13.59 -16.18
N VAL A 241 6.85 13.85 -17.31
CA VAL A 241 8.25 14.25 -17.37
C VAL A 241 8.35 15.60 -18.07
N TYR A 242 9.13 16.49 -17.46
CA TYR A 242 9.28 17.89 -17.86
C TYR A 242 10.74 18.15 -18.26
N PRO A 243 11.01 18.75 -19.42
CA PRO A 243 12.36 19.18 -19.77
C PRO A 243 12.89 20.20 -18.77
N SER A 244 14.23 20.28 -18.61
CA SER A 244 14.86 21.26 -17.71
C SER A 244 14.48 22.73 -18.02
N ALA A 245 14.16 23.03 -19.28
CA ALA A 245 13.72 24.35 -19.72
C ALA A 245 12.33 24.75 -19.20
N ASP A 246 11.51 23.78 -18.76
CA ASP A 246 10.13 23.97 -18.31
C ASP A 246 9.97 23.71 -16.80
N LEU A 247 11.07 23.72 -16.04
CA LEU A 247 11.03 23.55 -14.58
C LEU A 247 10.30 24.68 -13.87
N ASP A 248 10.24 25.86 -14.49
CA ASP A 248 9.49 27.00 -13.99
C ASP A 248 8.00 26.67 -13.83
N LEU A 249 7.43 25.86 -14.74
CA LEU A 249 6.04 25.40 -14.65
C LEU A 249 5.79 24.54 -13.42
N LEU A 250 6.72 23.62 -13.11
CA LEU A 250 6.65 22.79 -11.91
C LEU A 250 6.76 23.63 -10.65
N ASP A 251 7.71 24.56 -10.61
CA ASP A 251 7.95 25.44 -9.46
C ASP A 251 6.76 26.35 -9.18
N GLU A 252 6.15 26.88 -10.25
CA GLU A 252 4.98 27.74 -10.16
C GLU A 252 3.75 26.97 -9.67
N ALA A 253 3.44 25.81 -10.28
CA ALA A 253 2.34 24.95 -9.85
C ALA A 253 2.50 24.55 -8.37
N LEU A 254 3.73 24.17 -7.99
CA LEU A 254 4.06 23.82 -6.61
C LEU A 254 3.85 25.00 -5.65
N GLY A 255 4.24 26.22 -6.04
CA GLY A 255 4.00 27.44 -5.28
C GLY A 255 2.51 27.77 -5.13
N ARG A 256 1.75 27.75 -6.23
CA ARG A 256 0.31 28.07 -6.25
C ARG A 256 -0.50 27.09 -5.40
N VAL A 257 -0.22 25.78 -5.52
CA VAL A 257 -0.92 24.75 -4.75
C VAL A 257 -0.61 24.89 -3.27
N LEU A 258 0.66 24.93 -2.87
CA LEU A 258 1.02 25.03 -1.44
C LEU A 258 0.45 26.30 -0.79
N LYS A 259 0.42 27.44 -1.51
CA LYS A 259 -0.20 28.68 -1.02
C LYS A 259 -1.71 28.53 -0.80
N ARG A 260 -2.43 27.83 -1.67
CA ARG A 260 -3.88 27.59 -1.50
C ARG A 260 -4.17 26.70 -0.28
N TYR A 261 -3.40 25.63 -0.11
CA TYR A 261 -3.56 24.74 1.04
C TYR A 261 -3.21 25.44 2.37
N ALA A 262 -2.18 26.29 2.39
CA ALA A 262 -1.84 27.08 3.57
C ALA A 262 -2.93 28.11 3.95
N LYS A 263 -3.65 28.66 2.97
CA LYS A 263 -4.78 29.58 3.22
C LYS A 263 -6.05 28.87 3.69
N SER A 264 -6.23 27.60 3.33
CA SER A 264 -7.43 26.83 3.67
C SER A 264 -7.36 26.19 5.06
N SER A 265 -6.21 26.28 5.74
CA SER A 265 -5.99 25.78 7.10
C SER A 265 -6.07 26.88 8.18
N LEU A 266 -6.48 28.09 7.80
CA LEU A 266 -6.79 29.22 8.68
C LEU A 266 -8.30 29.42 8.70
#